data_AF-A0A1Y4SAH3-F1
#
_entry.id   AF-A0A1Y4SAH3-F1
#
_cell.length_a   1.000
_cell.length_b   1.000
_cell.length_c   1.000
_cell.angle_alpha   90.00
_cell.angle_beta   90.00
_cell.angle_gamma   90.00
#
_symmetry.space_group_name_H-M   'P 1'
#
loop_
_entity.id
_entity.type
_entity.pdbx_description
1 polymer ?
#
loop_
_entity_poly.entity_id
_entity_poly.type
_entity_poly.pdbx_seq_one_letter_code
_entity_poly.pdbx_strand_id
1 'polypeptide(L)'
;MKRGITVERKYDHNDIPCIVIKKKRGKLALDEIQDILRFEDYQQWNGQYVLFLNCSEATLGGNGCWDLLDEPPGDTVMLYEVAGNEECPVCRSNLPPFSYCPSCGMPWSDSGKSVETLLSSMRQEAARNIRDPKASGASRLAWYWSHIGAIDLARQMGVITEDRRQALYEEMQPLKPTDTDGTMNGGAV
;
A
#
# COMPACT_ATOMS: atom_id res chain seq x y z
N MET A 1 17.02 -23.54 12.70
CA MET A 1 15.80 -24.36 12.65
C MET A 1 15.13 -24.44 14.01
N LYS A 2 14.03 -23.69 14.21
CA LYS A 2 13.08 -23.91 15.31
C LYS A 2 12.59 -25.37 15.29
N ARG A 3 12.60 -26.04 16.44
CA ARG A 3 12.31 -27.48 16.57
C ARG A 3 10.94 -27.82 15.96
N GLY A 4 10.93 -28.60 14.89
CA GLY A 4 9.71 -29.13 14.29
C GLY A 4 9.05 -28.27 13.21
N ILE A 5 9.74 -27.24 12.69
CA ILE A 5 9.31 -26.48 11.51
C ILE A 5 10.25 -26.78 10.34
N THR A 6 9.68 -27.03 9.16
CA THR A 6 10.42 -27.29 7.92
C THR A 6 9.98 -26.32 6.85
N VAL A 7 10.93 -25.74 6.12
CA VAL A 7 10.72 -24.81 5.01
C VAL A 7 11.25 -25.45 3.73
N GLU A 8 10.42 -25.58 2.71
CA GLU A 8 10.78 -26.23 1.44
C GLU A 8 10.30 -25.38 0.26
N ARG A 9 11.11 -25.30 -0.81
CA ARG A 9 10.64 -24.78 -2.12
C ARG A 9 9.87 -25.88 -2.85
N LYS A 10 8.67 -25.56 -3.32
CA LYS A 10 7.81 -26.45 -4.12
C LYS A 10 7.21 -25.70 -5.29
N TYR A 11 6.61 -26.45 -6.19
CA TYR A 11 5.78 -25.91 -7.25
C TYR A 11 4.32 -26.22 -6.94
N ASP A 12 3.43 -25.26 -7.18
CA ASP A 12 1.99 -25.47 -7.09
C ASP A 12 1.48 -26.28 -8.30
N HIS A 13 0.16 -26.48 -8.38
CA HIS A 13 -0.46 -27.21 -9.50
C HIS A 13 -0.31 -26.50 -10.87
N ASN A 14 0.03 -25.21 -10.87
CA ASN A 14 0.23 -24.40 -12.07
C ASN A 14 1.72 -24.18 -12.38
N ASP A 15 2.61 -24.99 -11.78
CA ASP A 15 4.06 -24.88 -11.89
C ASP A 15 4.65 -23.53 -11.41
N ILE A 16 3.96 -22.86 -10.49
CA ILE A 16 4.41 -21.60 -9.88
C ILE A 16 5.29 -21.93 -8.67
N PRO A 17 6.52 -21.37 -8.57
CA PRO A 17 7.38 -21.58 -7.42
C PRO A 17 6.75 -20.98 -6.15
N CYS A 18 6.73 -21.77 -5.09
CA CYS A 18 6.19 -21.39 -3.79
C CYS A 18 7.06 -21.95 -2.66
N ILE A 19 7.00 -21.29 -1.51
CA ILE A 19 7.62 -21.76 -0.28
C ILE A 19 6.54 -22.37 0.60
N VAL A 20 6.80 -23.59 1.08
CA VAL A 20 5.91 -24.31 1.96
C VAL A 20 6.54 -24.40 3.34
N ILE A 21 5.92 -23.75 4.32
CA ILE A 21 6.31 -23.85 5.73
C ILE A 21 5.37 -24.84 6.39
N LYS A 22 5.94 -25.91 6.97
CA LYS A 22 5.18 -26.95 7.68
C LYS A 22 5.59 -27.01 9.14
N LYS A 23 4.62 -27.11 10.03
CA LYS A 23 4.84 -27.31 11.46
C LYS A 23 4.38 -28.70 11.87
N LYS A 24 5.22 -29.46 12.58
CA LYS A 24 4.89 -30.83 12.99
C LYS A 24 3.71 -30.89 13.95
N ARG A 25 3.55 -29.92 14.86
CA ARG A 25 2.47 -29.85 15.85
C ARG A 25 2.09 -28.40 16.16
N GLY A 26 0.77 -28.14 16.26
CA GLY A 26 0.23 -26.83 16.59
C GLY A 26 0.09 -25.90 15.38
N LYS A 27 -0.40 -24.69 15.65
CA LYS A 27 -0.69 -23.68 14.63
C LYS A 27 0.55 -22.87 14.26
N LEU A 28 0.61 -22.40 13.02
CA LEU A 28 1.62 -21.44 12.56
C LEU A 28 1.08 -20.03 12.72
N ALA A 29 1.72 -19.23 13.56
CA ALA A 29 1.38 -17.83 13.74
C ALA A 29 2.16 -16.94 12.75
N LEU A 30 1.60 -15.76 12.42
CA LEU A 30 2.19 -14.87 11.40
C LEU A 30 3.55 -14.32 11.83
N ASP A 31 3.73 -14.05 13.13
CA ASP A 31 5.00 -13.66 13.74
C ASP A 31 6.06 -14.76 13.61
N GLU A 32 5.69 -16.02 13.88
CA GLU A 32 6.58 -17.17 13.67
C GLU A 32 7.01 -17.29 12.21
N ILE A 33 6.10 -17.09 11.26
CA ILE A 33 6.39 -17.11 9.81
C ILE A 33 7.37 -15.98 9.45
N GLN A 34 7.12 -14.75 9.92
CA GLN A 34 8.00 -13.62 9.65
C GLN A 34 9.41 -13.83 10.21
N ASP A 35 9.53 -14.36 11.42
CA ASP A 35 10.82 -14.70 12.03
C ASP A 35 11.60 -15.72 11.20
N ILE A 36 10.90 -16.76 10.72
CA ILE A 36 11.51 -17.80 9.89
C ILE A 36 12.05 -17.19 8.60
N LEU A 37 11.22 -16.40 7.90
CA LEU A 37 11.61 -15.81 6.62
C LEU A 37 12.75 -14.78 6.78
N ARG A 38 12.83 -14.09 7.91
CA ARG A 38 13.86 -13.06 8.15
C ARG A 38 15.20 -13.62 8.60
N PHE A 39 15.20 -14.68 9.43
CA PHE A 39 16.40 -15.04 10.20
C PHE A 39 16.84 -16.50 10.06
N GLU A 40 15.96 -17.41 9.65
CA GLU A 40 16.33 -18.83 9.50
C GLU A 40 17.19 -19.05 8.24
N ASP A 41 17.98 -20.13 8.28
CA ASP A 41 18.84 -20.60 7.18
C ASP A 41 19.68 -19.50 6.51
N TYR A 42 20.44 -18.74 7.30
CA TYR A 42 21.32 -17.67 6.82
C TYR A 42 20.61 -16.60 5.99
N GLN A 43 19.33 -16.33 6.31
CA GLN A 43 18.50 -15.34 5.60
C GLN A 43 18.23 -15.70 4.13
N GLN A 44 18.40 -16.96 3.73
CA GLN A 44 18.12 -17.40 2.35
C GLN A 44 16.66 -17.19 1.92
N TRP A 45 15.76 -17.02 2.89
CA TRP A 45 14.33 -16.83 2.69
C TRP A 45 13.91 -15.36 2.80
N ASN A 46 14.84 -14.42 2.87
CA ASN A 46 14.52 -13.00 3.00
C ASN A 46 13.92 -12.48 1.69
N GLY A 47 12.68 -12.01 1.74
CA GLY A 47 11.94 -11.56 0.57
C GLY A 47 10.55 -11.06 0.91
N GLN A 48 9.79 -10.68 -0.12
CA GLN A 48 8.38 -10.33 -0.01
C GLN A 48 7.52 -11.51 -0.44
N TYR A 49 6.51 -11.82 0.37
CA TYR A 49 5.67 -12.99 0.16
C TYR A 49 4.20 -12.64 0.26
N VAL A 50 3.39 -13.30 -0.58
CA VAL A 50 1.94 -13.26 -0.51
C VAL A 50 1.41 -14.60 -0.01
N LEU A 51 0.49 -14.52 0.94
CA LEU A 51 -0.26 -15.66 1.46
C LEU A 51 -1.66 -15.65 0.84
N PHE A 52 -2.01 -16.72 0.12
CA PHE A 52 -3.37 -16.91 -0.36
C PHE A 52 -4.22 -17.63 0.69
N LEU A 53 -5.21 -16.93 1.24
CA LEU A 53 -6.19 -17.50 2.16
C LEU A 53 -7.45 -17.90 1.38
N ASN A 54 -7.60 -19.20 1.11
CA ASN A 54 -8.83 -19.72 0.54
C ASN A 54 -9.83 -19.99 1.67
N CYS A 55 -10.79 -19.09 1.88
CA CYS A 55 -11.86 -19.23 2.87
C CYS A 55 -13.19 -19.68 2.23
N SER A 56 -13.15 -20.30 1.04
CA SER A 56 -14.36 -20.82 0.39
C SER A 56 -14.96 -22.01 1.14
N GLU A 57 -16.23 -22.30 0.89
CA GLU A 57 -16.94 -23.44 1.48
C GLU A 57 -16.27 -24.79 1.17
N ALA A 58 -15.48 -24.88 0.09
CA ALA A 58 -14.66 -26.05 -0.22
C ALA A 58 -13.56 -26.33 0.82
N THR A 59 -13.23 -25.36 1.67
CA THR A 59 -12.28 -25.48 2.79
C THR A 59 -12.97 -25.70 4.14
N LEU A 60 -14.28 -25.49 4.21
CA LEU A 60 -15.11 -25.96 5.32
C LEU A 60 -15.37 -27.43 5.05
N GLY A 61 -14.62 -28.32 5.72
CA GLY A 61 -14.73 -29.77 5.53
C GLY A 61 -16.14 -30.33 5.81
N GLY A 62 -17.08 -30.15 4.88
CA GLY A 62 -18.16 -31.10 4.65
C GLY A 62 -17.51 -32.18 3.81
N ASN A 63 -17.26 -33.39 4.32
CA ASN A 63 -18.25 -34.25 4.92
C ASN A 63 -17.53 -35.48 5.50
N GLY A 64 -17.18 -35.47 6.80
CA GLY A 64 -16.99 -36.63 7.71
C GLY A 64 -16.20 -37.88 7.26
N CYS A 65 -15.55 -37.89 6.09
CA CYS A 65 -14.87 -39.06 5.52
C CYS A 65 -13.35 -38.96 5.61
N TRP A 66 -12.81 -37.84 6.10
CA TRP A 66 -11.38 -37.63 6.28
C TRP A 66 -10.85 -38.06 7.66
N ASP A 67 -11.73 -38.39 8.61
CA ASP A 67 -11.37 -38.88 9.96
C ASP A 67 -10.75 -40.30 9.96
N LEU A 68 -10.57 -40.93 8.79
CA LEU A 68 -10.00 -42.27 8.61
C LEU A 68 -8.54 -42.27 8.10
N LEU A 69 -7.94 -41.10 7.88
CA LEU A 69 -6.54 -40.99 7.47
C LEU A 69 -5.76 -40.27 8.58
N ASP A 70 -4.71 -40.94 9.06
CA ASP A 70 -3.80 -40.55 10.14
C ASP A 70 -3.72 -39.04 10.41
N GLU A 71 -3.81 -38.64 11.68
CA GLU A 71 -3.73 -37.24 12.16
C GLU A 71 -2.77 -36.43 11.28
N PRO A 72 -3.28 -35.47 10.46
CA PRO A 72 -2.42 -34.79 9.52
C PRO A 72 -1.35 -34.00 10.29
N PRO A 73 -0.12 -33.92 9.76
CA PRO A 73 0.92 -33.08 10.34
C PRO A 73 0.37 -31.65 10.46
N GLY A 74 0.78 -30.94 11.52
CA GLY A 74 0.25 -29.61 11.88
C GLY A 74 0.28 -28.55 10.76
N ASP A 75 -0.05 -27.30 11.10
CA ASP A 75 -0.36 -26.29 10.09
C ASP A 75 0.70 -26.18 8.97
N THR A 76 0.20 -26.06 7.75
CA THR A 76 1.00 -25.85 6.55
C THR A 76 0.56 -24.57 5.86
N VAL A 77 1.53 -23.73 5.52
CA VAL A 77 1.29 -22.45 4.87
C VAL A 77 2.09 -22.40 3.56
N MET A 78 1.42 -22.02 2.48
CA MET A 78 2.04 -21.80 1.17
C MET A 78 2.20 -20.29 0.94
N LEU A 79 3.42 -19.89 0.60
CA LEU A 79 3.82 -18.51 0.38
C LEU A 79 4.36 -18.38 -1.04
N TYR A 80 3.88 -17.39 -1.77
CA TYR A 80 4.39 -17.07 -3.10
C TYR A 80 5.38 -15.91 -2.95
N GLU A 81 6.61 -16.12 -3.39
CA GLU A 81 7.58 -15.04 -3.46
C GLU A 81 7.13 -14.05 -4.53
N VAL A 82 7.25 -12.78 -4.22
CA VAL A 82 6.92 -11.69 -5.13
C VAL A 82 8.22 -10.95 -5.35
N ALA A 83 8.80 -11.04 -6.56
CA ALA A 83 9.94 -10.22 -6.98
C ALA A 83 9.46 -9.09 -7.91
N GLY A 84 10.20 -7.98 -7.95
CA GLY A 84 9.84 -6.85 -8.81
C GLY A 84 10.01 -7.22 -10.28
N ASN A 85 9.06 -6.85 -11.13
CA ASN A 85 9.01 -7.20 -12.56
C ASN A 85 8.72 -8.68 -12.89
N GLU A 86 8.37 -9.52 -11.91
CA GLU A 86 7.90 -10.89 -12.18
C GLU A 86 6.38 -10.92 -12.47
N GLU A 87 5.86 -12.02 -12.99
CA GLU A 87 4.42 -12.17 -13.17
C GLU A 87 3.73 -12.39 -11.81
N CYS A 88 2.61 -11.69 -11.59
CA CYS A 88 1.82 -11.84 -10.38
C CYS A 88 1.29 -13.28 -10.27
N PRO A 89 1.51 -13.99 -9.15
CA PRO A 89 1.04 -15.37 -9.01
C PRO A 89 -0.50 -15.49 -8.98
N VAL A 90 -1.22 -14.38 -8.80
CA VAL A 90 -2.69 -14.35 -8.73
C VAL A 90 -3.33 -14.05 -10.09
N CYS A 91 -2.83 -13.05 -10.82
CA CYS A 91 -3.46 -12.57 -12.07
C CYS A 91 -2.55 -12.66 -13.30
N ARG A 92 -1.29 -13.10 -13.15
CA ARG A 92 -0.27 -13.20 -14.20
C ARG A 92 0.08 -11.89 -14.92
N SER A 93 -0.45 -10.76 -14.48
CA SER A 93 0.04 -9.46 -14.91
C SER A 93 1.44 -9.21 -14.35
N ASN A 94 2.31 -8.54 -15.11
CA ASN A 94 3.61 -8.12 -14.60
C ASN A 94 3.45 -7.29 -13.33
N LEU A 95 4.12 -7.73 -12.27
CA LEU A 95 4.23 -7.02 -11.03
C LEU A 95 4.99 -5.72 -11.30
N PRO A 96 4.43 -4.57 -10.91
CA PRO A 96 5.19 -3.34 -10.99
C PRO A 96 6.48 -3.50 -10.19
N PRO A 97 7.58 -2.83 -10.59
CA PRO A 97 8.78 -2.80 -9.76
C PRO A 97 8.40 -2.38 -8.34
N PHE A 98 9.00 -3.00 -7.32
CA PHE A 98 8.75 -2.68 -5.90
C PHE A 98 9.31 -1.32 -5.53
N SER A 99 8.67 -0.31 -6.06
CA SER A 99 8.84 1.07 -5.71
C SER A 99 7.53 1.46 -5.09
N TYR A 100 7.21 0.98 -3.88
CA TYR A 100 6.09 1.46 -3.07
C TYR A 100 6.35 1.37 -1.57
N CYS A 101 5.71 2.24 -0.81
CA CYS A 101 5.78 2.29 0.64
C CYS A 101 4.99 1.13 1.25
N PRO A 102 5.61 0.21 2.01
CA PRO A 102 4.93 -0.95 2.59
C PRO A 102 3.88 -0.59 3.67
N SER A 103 3.89 0.64 4.19
CA SER A 103 2.90 1.10 5.18
C SER A 103 1.63 1.70 4.57
N CYS A 104 1.71 2.30 3.38
CA CYS A 104 0.58 3.01 2.76
C CYS A 104 0.31 2.67 1.29
N GLY A 105 1.11 1.79 0.67
CA GLY A 105 0.96 1.34 -0.70
C GLY A 105 1.33 2.38 -1.77
N MET A 106 1.80 3.56 -1.39
CA MET A 106 2.14 4.63 -2.33
C MET A 106 3.44 4.33 -3.08
N PRO A 107 3.48 4.45 -4.41
CA PRO A 107 4.69 4.17 -5.17
C PRO A 107 5.86 5.12 -4.81
N TRP A 108 7.07 4.59 -4.65
CA TRP A 108 8.35 5.28 -4.48
C TRP A 108 8.88 5.87 -5.79
N SER A 109 8.48 5.36 -6.96
CA SER A 109 8.85 5.96 -8.25
C SER A 109 7.69 6.78 -8.80
N ASP A 110 8.01 7.99 -9.26
CA ASP A 110 7.10 8.89 -9.98
C ASP A 110 6.96 8.53 -11.47
N SER A 111 7.31 7.30 -11.87
CA SER A 111 7.42 6.84 -13.26
C SER A 111 6.09 6.72 -14.03
N GLY A 112 5.08 7.48 -13.62
CA GLY A 112 3.79 7.58 -14.30
C GLY A 112 2.87 8.69 -13.78
N LYS A 113 3.31 9.55 -12.85
CA LYS A 113 2.51 10.72 -12.48
C LYS A 113 2.80 11.81 -13.49
N SER A 114 1.89 11.97 -14.46
CA SER A 114 1.84 13.22 -15.22
C SER A 114 1.76 14.39 -14.22
N VAL A 115 2.32 15.54 -14.56
CA VAL A 115 2.22 16.74 -13.70
C VAL A 115 0.76 17.05 -13.36
N GLU A 116 -0.17 16.75 -14.27
CA GLU A 116 -1.62 16.84 -14.05
C GLU A 116 -2.10 15.91 -12.91
N THR A 117 -1.61 14.66 -12.86
CA THR A 117 -1.92 13.71 -11.78
C THR A 117 -1.37 14.20 -10.44
N LEU A 118 -0.17 14.80 -10.44
CA LEU A 118 0.43 15.36 -9.23
C LEU A 118 -0.35 16.58 -8.73
N LEU A 119 -0.66 17.52 -9.62
CA LEU A 119 -1.47 18.71 -9.30
C LEU A 119 -2.86 18.31 -8.81
N SER A 120 -3.50 17.31 -9.42
CA SER A 120 -4.79 16.78 -8.96
C SER A 120 -4.70 16.15 -7.56
N SER A 121 -3.64 15.39 -7.28
CA SER A 121 -3.42 14.81 -5.95
C SER A 121 -3.20 15.89 -4.89
N MET A 122 -2.38 16.90 -5.20
CA MET A 122 -2.15 18.05 -4.32
C MET A 122 -3.43 18.87 -4.09
N ARG A 123 -4.27 19.02 -5.11
CA ARG A 123 -5.57 19.68 -5.01
C ARG A 123 -6.49 18.94 -4.05
N GLN A 124 -6.57 17.61 -4.15
CA GLN A 124 -7.39 16.79 -3.26
C GLN A 124 -6.93 16.91 -1.80
N GLU A 125 -5.62 16.93 -1.57
CA GLU A 125 -5.05 17.09 -0.23
C GLU A 125 -5.32 18.50 0.33
N ALA A 126 -5.12 19.55 -0.47
CA ALA A 126 -5.45 20.92 -0.07
C ALA A 126 -6.94 21.06 0.24
N ALA A 127 -7.83 20.52 -0.61
CA ALA A 127 -9.28 20.56 -0.40
C ALA A 127 -9.71 19.84 0.89
N ARG A 128 -9.09 18.70 1.20
CA ARG A 128 -9.34 17.95 2.45
C ARG A 128 -9.00 18.78 3.67
N ASN A 129 -7.81 19.39 3.69
CA ASN A 129 -7.34 20.19 4.83
C ASN A 129 -8.10 21.52 4.96
N ILE A 130 -8.50 22.13 3.83
CA ILE A 130 -9.36 23.33 3.84
C ILE A 130 -10.72 23.02 4.46
N ARG A 131 -11.31 21.86 4.14
CA ARG A 131 -12.62 21.44 4.64
C ARG A 131 -12.59 20.85 6.05
N ASP A 132 -11.40 20.64 6.63
CA ASP A 132 -11.29 20.09 7.98
C ASP A 132 -11.90 21.08 9.00
N PRO A 133 -12.93 20.68 9.75
CA PRO A 133 -13.53 21.52 10.78
C PRO A 133 -12.55 21.86 11.92
N LYS A 134 -11.49 21.08 12.12
CA LYS A 134 -10.46 21.31 13.15
C LYS A 134 -9.34 22.24 12.70
N ALA A 135 -9.21 22.51 11.41
CA ALA A 135 -8.18 23.41 10.88
C ALA A 135 -8.52 24.87 11.17
N SER A 136 -7.52 25.64 11.64
CA SER A 136 -7.66 27.09 11.83
C SER A 136 -7.81 27.81 10.49
N GLY A 137 -8.40 29.01 10.49
CA GLY A 137 -8.54 29.84 9.28
C GLY A 137 -7.19 30.09 8.58
N ALA A 138 -6.14 30.37 9.36
CA ALA A 138 -4.77 30.53 8.85
C ALA A 138 -4.23 29.23 8.20
N SER A 139 -4.50 28.06 8.79
CA SER A 139 -4.10 26.76 8.22
C SER A 139 -4.82 26.49 6.89
N ARG A 140 -6.14 26.75 6.83
CA ARG A 140 -6.92 26.60 5.59
C ARG A 140 -6.39 27.52 4.48
N LEU A 141 -6.07 28.79 4.81
CA LEU A 141 -5.46 29.72 3.86
C LEU A 141 -4.08 29.26 3.39
N ALA A 142 -3.25 28.75 4.30
CA ALA A 142 -1.92 28.23 3.96
C ALA A 142 -2.02 27.06 2.97
N TRP A 143 -2.96 26.13 3.17
CA TRP A 143 -3.19 25.03 2.22
C TRP A 143 -3.67 25.51 0.85
N TYR A 144 -4.58 26.49 0.81
CA TYR A 144 -5.04 27.09 -0.44
C TYR A 144 -3.86 27.71 -1.22
N TRP A 145 -3.08 28.57 -0.57
CA TRP A 145 -1.95 29.26 -1.22
C TRP A 145 -0.81 28.32 -1.58
N SER A 146 -0.58 27.27 -0.80
CA SER A 146 0.42 26.24 -1.13
C SER A 146 0.09 25.54 -2.45
N HIS A 147 -1.18 25.23 -2.69
CA HIS A 147 -1.58 24.61 -3.95
C HIS A 147 -1.53 25.58 -5.14
N ILE A 148 -1.96 26.84 -4.95
CA ILE A 148 -1.79 27.89 -5.98
C ILE A 148 -0.31 28.07 -6.36
N GLY A 149 0.60 28.11 -5.37
CA GLY A 149 2.03 28.20 -5.63
C GLY A 149 2.60 26.99 -6.39
N ALA A 150 2.07 25.80 -6.16
CA ALA A 150 2.45 24.60 -6.92
C ALA A 150 2.01 24.69 -8.40
N ILE A 151 0.84 25.26 -8.68
CA ILE A 151 0.35 25.52 -10.05
C ILE A 151 1.27 26.55 -10.74
N ASP A 152 1.63 27.63 -10.06
CA ASP A 152 2.56 28.64 -10.60
C ASP A 152 3.94 28.04 -10.90
N LEU A 153 4.47 27.22 -9.99
CA LEU A 153 5.74 26.52 -10.20
C LEU A 153 5.68 25.59 -11.41
N ALA A 154 4.59 24.82 -11.57
CA ALA A 154 4.41 23.96 -12.74
C ALA A 154 4.43 24.77 -14.05
N ARG A 155 3.80 25.94 -14.07
CA ARG A 155 3.86 26.83 -15.25
C ARG A 155 5.26 27.41 -15.47
N GLN A 156 5.97 27.82 -14.41
CA GLN A 156 7.35 28.32 -14.52
C GLN A 156 8.32 27.28 -15.06
N MET A 157 8.12 26.01 -14.69
CA MET A 157 8.89 24.87 -15.18
C MET A 157 8.51 24.45 -16.61
N GLY A 158 7.52 25.10 -17.24
CA GLY A 158 7.09 24.82 -18.61
C GLY A 158 6.34 23.49 -18.78
N VAL A 159 5.89 22.86 -17.68
CA VAL A 159 5.19 21.58 -17.72
C VAL A 159 3.68 21.71 -17.90
N ILE A 160 3.14 22.92 -17.73
CA ILE A 160 1.77 23.29 -18.10
C ILE A 160 1.76 24.64 -18.83
N THR A 161 0.73 24.87 -19.66
CA THR A 161 0.53 26.13 -20.37
C THR A 161 -0.10 27.20 -19.49
N GLU A 162 -0.03 28.46 -19.92
CA GLU A 162 -0.70 29.58 -19.23
C GLU A 162 -2.22 29.41 -19.20
N ASP A 163 -2.82 28.96 -20.31
CA ASP A 163 -4.26 28.68 -20.37
C ASP A 163 -4.66 27.58 -19.37
N ARG A 164 -3.83 26.54 -19.23
CA ARG A 164 -4.07 25.47 -18.25
C ARG A 164 -3.92 25.97 -16.82
N ARG A 165 -2.96 26.85 -16.55
CA ARG A 165 -2.78 27.52 -15.25
C ARG A 165 -4.06 28.26 -14.85
N GLN A 166 -4.65 29.01 -15.79
CA GLN A 166 -5.88 29.76 -15.56
C GLN A 166 -7.08 28.85 -15.27
N ALA A 167 -7.23 27.75 -16.02
CA ALA A 167 -8.27 26.76 -15.77
C ALA A 167 -8.14 26.12 -14.36
N LEU A 168 -6.92 25.80 -13.94
CA LEU A 168 -6.66 25.26 -12.59
C LEU A 168 -6.98 26.26 -11.48
N TYR A 169 -6.86 27.56 -11.73
CA TYR A 169 -7.26 28.60 -10.79
C TYR A 169 -8.77 28.67 -10.61
N GLU A 170 -9.51 28.57 -11.71
CA GLU A 170 -10.98 28.51 -11.70
C GLU A 170 -11.46 27.26 -10.95
N GLU A 171 -10.79 26.12 -11.12
CA GLU A 171 -11.08 24.88 -10.37
C GLU A 171 -10.89 25.01 -8.86
N MET A 172 -10.00 25.91 -8.41
CA MET A 172 -9.67 26.14 -7.00
C MET A 172 -10.50 27.24 -6.36
N GLN A 173 -11.00 28.20 -7.13
CA GLN A 173 -11.74 29.36 -6.64
C GLN A 173 -12.89 29.00 -5.66
N PRO A 174 -13.70 27.94 -5.87
CA PRO A 174 -14.77 27.57 -4.93
C PRO A 174 -14.27 27.10 -3.56
N LEU A 175 -12.99 26.73 -3.44
CA LEU A 175 -12.37 26.24 -2.20
C LEU A 175 -11.69 27.36 -1.42
N LYS A 176 -11.66 28.60 -1.93
CA LYS A 176 -10.99 29.71 -1.25
C LYS A 176 -11.65 29.97 0.12
N PRO A 177 -10.92 29.83 1.23
CA PRO A 177 -11.46 30.13 2.56
C PRO A 177 -11.83 31.63 2.65
N THR A 178 -12.95 31.94 3.29
CA THR A 178 -13.31 33.31 3.65
C THR A 178 -12.55 33.75 4.91
N ASP A 179 -12.09 35.00 4.95
CA ASP A 179 -11.33 35.59 6.08
C ASP A 179 -12.11 35.69 7.41
N THR A 180 -13.30 35.10 7.51
CA THR A 180 -14.24 35.31 8.62
C THR A 180 -13.95 34.53 9.90
N ASP A 181 -12.85 33.76 9.97
CA ASP A 181 -12.41 33.12 11.23
C ASP A 181 -11.13 33.77 11.80
N GLY A 182 -11.01 35.08 11.62
CA GLY A 182 -10.12 35.93 12.41
C GLY A 182 -10.73 36.22 13.78
N THR A 183 -10.72 35.26 14.70
CA THR A 183 -10.87 35.62 16.13
C THR A 183 -9.73 36.55 16.50
N MET A 184 -10.12 37.79 16.81
CA MET A 184 -9.30 38.85 17.37
C MET A 184 -8.35 38.29 18.42
N ASN A 185 -7.05 38.44 18.21
CA ASN A 185 -6.07 38.57 19.26
C ASN A 185 -4.96 39.51 18.77
N GLY A 186 -5.37 40.76 18.56
CA GLY A 186 -4.50 41.92 18.49
C GLY A 186 -4.96 42.90 19.56
N GLY A 187 -4.59 42.64 20.82
CA GLY A 187 -4.70 43.58 21.93
C GLY A 187 -3.31 43.84 22.45
N ALA A 188 -2.80 45.04 22.16
CA ALA A 188 -1.49 45.53 22.54
C ALA A 188 -1.42 45.90 24.04
N VAL A 189 -0.17 45.92 24.51
CA VAL A 189 0.39 46.49 25.77
C VAL A 189 0.23 45.63 27.02
#